data_AF-A0A8J8KY60-F1
#
_entry.id   AF-A0A8J8KY60-F1
#
_cell.length_a   1.000
_cell.length_b   1.000
_cell.length_c   1.000
_cell.angle_alpha   90.00
_cell.angle_beta   90.00
_cell.angle_gamma   90.00
#
_symmetry.space_group_name_H-M   'P 1'
#
loop_
_entity.id
_entity.type
_entity.pdbx_description
1 polymer ?
#
loop_
_entity_poly.entity_id
_entity_poly.type
_entity_poly.pdbx_seq_one_letter_code
_entity_poly.pdbx_strand_id
1 'polypeptide(L)'
;MSNLFLILLVLSGLIAPMPLRAQGWDATRQASGWAFQEVDGSLIFYDPAARSLRTWMKGSGLLASLPVILPESRKPAAAIPAATPTPTAAASDYDAAGALLYGLPRQQRPQGAPAKPPSKEVVESATVGEAVPERWVLDAYDRIWMACDHRLAVLGKNGKPETTLPLPALVEDMAIGRDGLFILYRTPKPYLEKRDLKTGAVLWTFGDKAQLKESAAQPLLVGLNRMALGTDGSVYLAEGASMAFTVLDPAKGPKEPGQTFFTCNDALPARAVLGRVGRGPLLPWPGRDVIFGVFAPSQVKSCGAPESKGLLLARFDLAKGTMEWLPTPLGEGHRLIGLLDAEAVFLAPGGGLAYAPIH
;
A
#
# COMPACT_ATOMS: atom_id res chain seq x y z
N MET A 1 30.94 -57.82 36.57
CA MET A 1 29.74 -57.92 35.70
C MET A 1 28.84 -56.75 36.02
N SER A 2 28.47 -55.96 35.01
CA SER A 2 27.32 -55.03 34.91
C SER A 2 27.03 -54.05 36.05
N ASN A 3 26.58 -52.81 35.86
CA ASN A 3 26.35 -51.89 34.75
C ASN A 3 25.65 -50.68 35.45
N LEU A 4 25.73 -49.48 34.87
CA LEU A 4 24.77 -48.37 35.10
C LEU A 4 24.77 -47.72 36.51
N PHE A 5 24.55 -46.43 36.74
CA PHE A 5 24.38 -45.21 35.93
C PHE A 5 24.12 -44.10 36.98
N LEU A 6 24.58 -42.86 36.73
CA LEU A 6 23.90 -41.61 37.16
C LEU A 6 23.94 -41.28 38.69
N ILE A 7 24.09 -40.07 39.26
CA ILE A 7 24.12 -38.62 38.94
C ILE A 7 24.93 -38.05 40.15
N LEU A 8 25.87 -37.10 40.09
CA LEU A 8 25.62 -35.65 40.21
C LEU A 8 26.97 -34.92 40.15
N LEU A 9 27.30 -34.38 38.98
CA LEU A 9 28.39 -33.44 38.82
C LEU A 9 27.78 -32.05 39.02
N VAL A 10 27.98 -31.49 40.21
CA VAL A 10 27.66 -30.10 40.56
C VAL A 10 28.58 -29.21 39.73
N LEU A 11 28.14 -28.88 38.52
CA LEU A 11 28.81 -27.89 37.68
C LEU A 11 28.16 -26.53 37.93
N SER A 12 28.95 -25.66 38.52
CA SER A 12 28.73 -24.24 38.75
C SER A 12 28.25 -23.52 37.49
N GLY A 13 26.93 -23.33 37.38
CA GLY A 13 26.31 -22.43 36.41
C GLY A 13 25.97 -21.11 37.06
N LEU A 14 26.91 -20.17 37.06
CA LEU A 14 26.62 -18.75 37.22
C LEU A 14 25.65 -18.34 36.11
N ILE A 15 24.36 -18.32 36.42
CA ILE A 15 23.35 -17.67 35.60
C ILE A 15 23.63 -16.17 35.73
N ALA A 16 24.47 -15.64 34.85
CA ALA A 16 24.47 -14.22 34.59
C ALA A 16 23.06 -13.87 34.09
N PRO A 17 22.35 -12.90 34.68
CA PRO A 17 21.14 -12.38 34.08
C PRO A 17 21.57 -11.80 32.74
N MET A 18 21.24 -12.49 31.64
CA MET A 18 21.32 -11.85 30.34
C MET A 18 20.44 -10.60 30.45
N PRO A 19 20.96 -9.40 30.19
CA PRO A 19 20.11 -8.24 30.13
C PRO A 19 19.09 -8.56 29.04
N LEU A 20 17.80 -8.53 29.40
CA LEU A 20 16.71 -8.33 28.46
C LEU A 20 17.18 -7.20 27.54
N ARG A 21 17.66 -7.54 26.34
CA ARG A 21 18.01 -6.54 25.36
C ARG A 21 16.74 -5.73 25.19
N ALA A 22 16.79 -4.46 25.57
CA ALA A 22 15.82 -3.50 25.10
C ALA A 22 15.73 -3.72 23.58
N GLN A 23 14.57 -4.15 23.09
CA GLN A 23 14.38 -4.30 21.65
C GLN A 23 14.67 -2.93 21.04
N GLY A 24 15.69 -2.86 20.18
CA GLY A 24 16.13 -1.59 19.59
C GLY A 24 15.03 -0.91 18.77
N TRP A 25 14.03 -1.68 18.33
CA TRP A 25 12.85 -1.22 17.60
C TRP A 25 11.65 -2.10 17.94
N ASP A 26 10.48 -1.47 18.13
CA ASP A 26 9.22 -2.13 18.47
C ASP A 26 8.09 -1.58 17.60
N ALA A 27 7.51 -2.45 16.76
CA ALA A 27 6.45 -2.07 15.83
C ALA A 27 5.23 -1.49 16.56
N THR A 28 4.92 -1.94 17.78
CA THR A 28 3.73 -1.50 18.51
C THR A 28 3.75 -0.01 18.84
N ARG A 29 4.94 0.62 18.81
CA ARG A 29 5.16 2.04 19.11
C ARG A 29 5.73 2.82 17.93
N GLN A 30 6.56 2.18 17.11
CA GLN A 30 7.42 2.86 16.13
C GLN A 30 7.07 2.53 14.67
N ALA A 31 6.18 1.57 14.42
CA ALA A 31 5.76 1.28 13.05
C ALA A 31 5.15 2.53 12.40
N SER A 32 5.44 2.72 11.11
CA SER A 32 4.87 3.79 10.28
C SER A 32 4.93 3.39 8.80
N GLY A 33 4.20 4.11 7.94
CA GLY A 33 4.23 3.89 6.50
C GLY A 33 3.42 2.68 6.01
N TRP A 34 3.99 1.94 5.07
CA TRP A 34 3.44 0.67 4.56
C TRP A 34 4.04 -0.52 5.34
N ALA A 35 3.41 -1.68 5.24
CA ALA A 35 3.98 -2.95 5.67
C ALA A 35 3.66 -4.03 4.65
N PHE A 36 4.60 -4.93 4.42
CA PHE A 36 4.36 -6.18 3.71
C PHE A 36 4.12 -7.29 4.72
N GLN A 37 3.09 -8.11 4.52
CA GLN A 37 2.80 -9.26 5.36
C GLN A 37 3.29 -10.55 4.69
N GLU A 38 4.07 -11.33 5.42
CA GLU A 38 4.50 -12.67 5.00
C GLU A 38 3.47 -13.73 5.35
N VAL A 39 3.62 -14.92 4.75
CA VAL A 39 2.70 -16.05 4.92
C VAL A 39 2.64 -16.52 6.39
N ASP A 40 3.73 -16.37 7.14
CA ASP A 40 3.82 -16.72 8.56
C ASP A 40 3.18 -15.67 9.49
N GLY A 41 2.61 -14.59 8.92
CA GLY A 41 2.01 -13.49 9.65
C GLY A 41 3.00 -12.43 10.14
N SER A 42 4.29 -12.56 9.84
CA SER A 42 5.27 -11.51 10.10
C SER A 42 5.00 -10.29 9.21
N LEU A 43 5.36 -9.11 9.72
CA LEU A 43 5.21 -7.83 9.03
C LEU A 43 6.57 -7.19 8.81
N ILE A 44 6.81 -6.73 7.59
CA ILE A 44 8.05 -6.08 7.17
C ILE A 44 7.80 -4.59 6.97
N PHE A 45 8.42 -3.78 7.83
CA PHE A 45 8.36 -2.32 7.81
C PHE A 45 9.65 -1.72 7.28
N TYR A 46 9.58 -0.61 6.57
CA TYR A 46 10.75 0.22 6.30
C TYR A 46 10.94 1.24 7.43
N ASP A 47 12.11 1.24 8.06
CA ASP A 47 12.56 2.21 9.05
C ASP A 47 13.48 3.24 8.37
N PRO A 48 13.00 4.48 8.11
CA PRO A 48 13.79 5.50 7.42
C PRO A 48 15.00 5.97 8.24
N ALA A 49 14.90 5.96 9.57
CA ALA A 49 15.98 6.45 10.45
C ALA A 49 17.18 5.50 10.42
N ALA A 50 16.91 4.19 10.40
CA ALA A 50 17.95 3.17 10.30
C ALA A 50 18.26 2.72 8.86
N ARG A 51 17.50 3.22 7.88
CA ARG A 51 17.55 2.78 6.46
C ARG A 51 17.53 1.26 6.36
N SER A 52 16.55 0.63 7.01
CA SER A 52 16.48 -0.83 7.10
C SER A 52 15.06 -1.35 7.04
N LEU A 53 14.88 -2.53 6.47
CA LEU A 53 13.66 -3.32 6.62
C LEU A 53 13.68 -4.05 7.97
N ARG A 54 12.59 -3.93 8.72
CA ARG A 54 12.37 -4.53 10.04
C ARG A 54 11.29 -5.61 9.90
N THR A 55 11.67 -6.87 10.07
CA THR A 55 10.71 -7.98 10.15
C THR A 55 10.29 -8.15 11.60
N TRP A 56 8.99 -8.06 11.86
CA TRP A 56 8.42 -8.09 13.20
C TRP A 56 7.18 -8.96 13.26
N MET A 57 6.99 -9.67 14.37
CA MET A 57 5.85 -10.55 14.56
C MET A 57 5.22 -10.32 15.94
N LYS A 58 3.89 -10.30 16.00
CA LYS A 58 3.15 -10.14 17.26
C LYS A 58 3.51 -11.29 18.21
N GLY A 59 3.82 -10.98 19.47
CA GLY A 59 4.25 -11.95 20.47
C GLY A 59 5.75 -12.28 20.45
N SER A 60 6.39 -12.25 19.28
CA SER A 60 7.83 -12.53 19.13
C SER A 60 8.70 -11.27 19.07
N GLY A 61 8.13 -10.14 18.66
CA GLY A 61 8.83 -8.86 18.51
C GLY A 61 9.66 -8.77 17.23
N LEU A 62 10.77 -8.03 17.28
CA LEU A 62 11.69 -7.86 16.15
C LEU A 62 12.43 -9.19 15.85
N LEU A 63 12.19 -9.75 14.66
CA LEU A 63 12.78 -10.99 14.19
C LEU A 63 14.07 -10.77 13.41
N ALA A 64 14.07 -9.78 12.50
CA ALA A 64 15.19 -9.49 11.62
C ALA A 64 15.27 -8.00 11.27
N SER A 65 16.49 -7.58 10.91
CA SER A 65 16.76 -6.24 10.45
C SER A 65 17.73 -6.30 9.27
N LEU A 66 17.30 -5.79 8.12
CA LEU A 66 18.09 -5.78 6.89
C LEU A 66 18.37 -4.34 6.46
N PRO A 67 19.62 -3.85 6.56
CA PRO A 67 20.00 -2.57 5.98
C PRO A 67 19.73 -2.55 4.47
N VAL A 68 19.14 -1.48 3.96
CA VAL A 68 18.86 -1.32 2.53
C VAL A 68 19.50 -0.05 1.99
N ILE A 69 19.95 -0.11 0.74
CA ILE A 69 20.52 1.04 0.02
C ILE A 69 19.55 1.39 -1.09
N LEU A 70 18.88 2.54 -0.95
CA LEU A 70 17.93 3.03 -1.93
C LEU A 70 18.63 3.83 -3.02
N PRO A 71 18.13 3.80 -4.26
CA PRO A 71 18.65 4.65 -5.33
C PRO A 71 18.41 6.12 -5.03
N GLU A 72 19.34 6.99 -5.41
CA GLU A 72 19.22 8.44 -5.25
C GLU A 72 17.99 8.98 -6.02
N SER A 73 17.16 9.80 -5.35
CA SER A 73 16.11 10.54 -6.05
C SER A 73 16.73 11.77 -6.72
N ARG A 74 16.54 11.91 -8.03
CA ARG A 74 16.69 13.21 -8.70
C ARG A 74 15.30 13.76 -8.89
N LYS A 75 14.91 14.72 -8.04
CA LYS A 75 13.73 15.54 -8.28
C LYS A 75 13.96 16.31 -9.59
N PRO A 76 13.09 16.22 -10.61
CA PRO A 76 13.22 17.08 -11.78
C PRO A 76 13.11 18.54 -11.33
N ALA A 77 13.98 19.41 -11.86
CA ALA A 77 13.84 20.85 -11.68
C ALA A 77 12.44 21.26 -12.14
N ALA A 78 11.72 22.03 -11.31
CA ALA A 78 10.39 22.50 -11.65
C ALA A 78 10.45 23.24 -12.99
N ALA A 79 9.73 22.76 -14.00
CA ALA A 79 9.59 23.48 -15.26
C ALA A 79 8.89 24.81 -14.99
N ILE A 80 9.47 25.89 -15.52
CA ILE A 80 8.89 27.23 -15.51
C ILE A 80 7.47 27.14 -16.09
N PRO A 81 6.42 27.66 -15.42
CA PRO A 81 5.07 27.57 -15.95
C PRO A 81 4.99 28.38 -17.25
N ALA A 82 4.66 27.70 -18.36
CA ALA A 82 4.28 28.36 -19.59
C ALA A 82 2.95 29.12 -19.38
N ALA A 83 2.85 30.30 -19.97
CA ALA A 83 1.72 31.20 -19.85
C ALA A 83 0.39 30.51 -20.24
N THR A 84 -0.58 30.55 -19.33
CA THR A 84 -1.91 29.96 -19.48
C THR A 84 -2.81 30.89 -20.30
N PRO A 85 -3.54 30.43 -21.32
CA PRO A 85 -4.65 31.18 -21.89
C PRO A 85 -5.85 31.17 -20.94
N THR A 86 -6.52 32.31 -20.82
CA THR A 86 -7.69 32.55 -19.95
C THR A 86 -8.90 31.70 -20.36
N PRO A 87 -9.59 30.99 -19.45
CA PRO A 87 -10.89 30.41 -19.74
C PRO A 87 -12.04 31.31 -19.28
N THR A 88 -12.94 31.61 -20.20
CA THR A 88 -14.29 32.13 -19.95
C THR A 88 -15.18 31.06 -19.32
N ALA A 89 -16.10 31.50 -18.47
CA ALA A 89 -16.94 30.72 -17.55
C ALA A 89 -17.84 29.63 -18.16
N ALA A 90 -17.97 28.52 -17.44
CA ALA A 90 -19.24 27.97 -16.91
C ALA A 90 -18.91 26.79 -15.98
N ALA A 91 -19.10 26.98 -14.67
CA ALA A 91 -18.87 25.94 -13.66
C ALA A 91 -19.89 24.81 -13.85
N SER A 92 -19.41 23.60 -14.11
CA SER A 92 -20.21 22.38 -14.05
C SER A 92 -19.78 21.54 -12.85
N ASP A 93 -20.66 20.67 -12.36
CA ASP A 93 -20.41 19.76 -11.24
C ASP A 93 -19.17 18.85 -11.41
N TYR A 94 -18.58 18.80 -12.61
CA TYR A 94 -17.29 18.16 -12.88
C TYR A 94 -16.10 18.88 -12.22
N ASP A 95 -16.16 20.18 -11.95
CA ASP A 95 -15.06 20.94 -11.33
C ASP A 95 -14.89 20.60 -9.83
N ALA A 96 -15.97 20.22 -9.14
CA ALA A 96 -15.91 19.84 -7.73
C ALA A 96 -15.27 18.45 -7.53
N ALA A 97 -15.54 17.50 -8.43
CA ALA A 97 -14.91 16.19 -8.42
C ALA A 97 -13.43 16.28 -8.83
N GLY A 98 -13.10 17.11 -9.84
CA GLY A 98 -11.72 17.40 -10.23
C GLY A 98 -10.90 17.99 -9.09
N ALA A 99 -11.43 18.97 -8.36
CA ALA A 99 -10.75 19.58 -7.21
C ALA A 99 -10.49 18.61 -6.04
N LEU A 100 -11.33 17.57 -5.88
CA LEU A 100 -11.15 16.55 -4.86
C LEU A 100 -10.12 15.48 -5.26
N LEU A 101 -10.01 15.19 -6.57
CA LEU A 101 -9.08 14.21 -7.12
C LEU A 101 -7.68 14.80 -7.34
N TYR A 102 -7.61 16.09 -7.69
CA TYR A 102 -6.38 16.78 -8.10
C TYR A 102 -5.96 17.95 -7.18
N GLY A 103 -6.77 18.30 -6.17
CA GLY A 103 -6.55 19.46 -5.29
C GLY A 103 -7.17 20.76 -5.81
N LEU A 104 -7.53 21.67 -4.90
CA LEU A 104 -8.03 23.00 -5.25
C LEU A 104 -6.86 23.92 -5.70
N PRO A 105 -7.01 24.73 -6.77
CA PRO A 105 -6.05 25.79 -7.07
C PRO A 105 -6.06 26.81 -5.92
N ARG A 106 -4.88 27.15 -5.38
CA ARG A 106 -4.74 28.29 -4.45
C ARG A 106 -5.17 29.57 -5.17
N GLN A 107 -6.35 30.10 -4.87
CA GLN A 107 -6.70 31.45 -5.26
C GLN A 107 -5.73 32.44 -4.60
N GLN A 108 -5.02 33.19 -5.44
CA GLN A 108 -4.17 34.29 -5.06
C GLN A 108 -5.03 35.40 -4.44
N ARG A 109 -4.66 35.80 -3.22
CA ARG A 109 -5.07 37.06 -2.61
C ARG A 109 -4.60 38.20 -3.54
N PRO A 110 -5.44 39.18 -3.93
CA PRO A 110 -4.99 40.23 -4.81
C PRO A 110 -4.08 41.19 -4.02
N GLN A 111 -2.78 41.18 -4.32
CA GLN A 111 -1.86 42.25 -3.95
C GLN A 111 -1.54 43.06 -5.21
N GLY A 112 -1.89 44.35 -5.18
CA GLY A 112 -1.49 45.31 -6.21
C GLY A 112 0.02 45.46 -6.27
N ALA A 113 0.55 45.56 -7.48
CA ALA A 113 1.96 45.84 -7.79
C ALA A 113 2.17 47.36 -8.02
N PRO A 114 3.39 47.88 -8.31
CA PRO A 114 4.69 47.21 -8.41
C PRO A 114 5.89 48.00 -7.78
N ALA A 115 7.02 47.31 -7.59
CA ALA A 115 8.36 47.89 -7.77
C ALA A 115 9.42 46.79 -8.05
N LYS A 116 10.05 46.85 -9.23
CA LYS A 116 11.34 46.18 -9.59
C LYS A 116 12.50 46.98 -8.93
N PRO A 117 13.76 46.50 -8.73
CA PRO A 117 14.53 45.44 -9.41
C PRO A 117 15.49 44.66 -8.42
N PRO A 118 16.67 44.07 -8.79
CA PRO A 118 17.15 43.44 -10.02
C PRO A 118 17.46 41.92 -9.86
N SER A 119 17.75 41.30 -11.00
CA SER A 119 18.21 39.93 -11.23
C SER A 119 19.42 39.48 -10.40
N LYS A 120 19.31 38.31 -9.76
CA LYS A 120 20.41 37.39 -9.49
C LYS A 120 20.01 36.01 -9.97
N GLU A 121 20.76 35.48 -10.93
CA GLU A 121 20.78 34.06 -11.25
C GLU A 121 21.16 33.30 -9.97
N VAL A 122 20.16 32.67 -9.34
CA VAL A 122 20.42 31.61 -8.38
C VAL A 122 20.32 30.32 -9.18
N VAL A 123 21.48 29.75 -9.50
CA VAL A 123 21.56 28.34 -9.88
C VAL A 123 21.13 27.55 -8.64
N GLU A 124 19.83 27.27 -8.55
CA GLU A 124 19.25 26.51 -7.46
C GLU A 124 19.72 25.06 -7.60
N SER A 125 20.73 24.69 -6.81
CA SER A 125 21.22 23.32 -6.72
C SER A 125 20.07 22.40 -6.32
N ALA A 126 19.75 21.44 -7.19
CA ALA A 126 18.79 20.38 -6.88
C ALA A 126 19.18 19.69 -5.57
N THR A 127 18.35 19.84 -4.54
CA THR A 127 18.50 19.08 -3.29
C THR A 127 18.25 17.61 -3.61
N VAL A 128 19.31 16.79 -3.56
CA VAL A 128 19.23 15.34 -3.67
C VAL A 128 18.55 14.82 -2.39
N GLY A 129 17.25 14.56 -2.47
CA GLY A 129 16.53 13.84 -1.42
C GLY A 129 16.74 12.33 -1.61
N GLU A 130 16.80 11.58 -0.52
CA GLU A 130 16.70 10.12 -0.59
C GLU A 130 15.25 9.73 -0.87
N ALA A 131 15.02 8.79 -1.78
CA ALA A 131 13.67 8.34 -2.10
C ALA A 131 13.09 7.55 -0.93
N VAL A 132 11.91 7.94 -0.43
CA VAL A 132 11.18 7.15 0.59
C VAL A 132 10.32 6.13 -0.16
N PRO A 133 10.44 4.82 0.13
CA PRO A 133 9.67 3.82 -0.58
C PRO A 133 8.19 3.91 -0.21
N GLU A 134 7.32 3.87 -1.21
CA GLU A 134 5.87 3.93 -1.02
C GLU A 134 5.28 2.54 -0.78
N ARG A 135 5.81 1.52 -1.46
CA ARG A 135 5.37 0.13 -1.40
C ARG A 135 6.54 -0.82 -1.61
N TRP A 136 6.47 -1.99 -1.01
CA TRP A 136 7.41 -3.07 -1.25
C TRP A 136 6.77 -4.44 -1.07
N VAL A 137 7.36 -5.43 -1.75
CA VAL A 137 7.03 -6.85 -1.62
C VAL A 137 8.32 -7.67 -1.71
N LEU A 138 8.31 -8.89 -1.15
CA LEU A 138 9.40 -9.85 -1.27
C LEU A 138 8.98 -10.98 -2.22
N ASP A 139 9.88 -11.39 -3.10
CA ASP A 139 9.65 -12.55 -3.95
C ASP A 139 10.19 -13.86 -3.34
N ALA A 140 9.89 -14.99 -3.99
CA ALA A 140 10.31 -16.31 -3.55
C ALA A 140 11.85 -16.53 -3.57
N TYR A 141 12.63 -15.56 -4.06
CA TYR A 141 14.09 -15.58 -4.07
C TYR A 141 14.70 -14.59 -3.06
N ASP A 142 13.90 -14.12 -2.10
CA ASP A 142 14.26 -13.11 -1.09
C ASP A 142 14.75 -11.78 -1.69
N ARG A 143 14.35 -11.47 -2.94
CA ARG A 143 14.58 -10.13 -3.51
C ARG A 143 13.45 -9.22 -3.11
N ILE A 144 13.81 -7.98 -2.84
CA ILE A 144 12.88 -6.95 -2.42
C ILE A 144 12.60 -6.05 -3.62
N TRP A 145 11.33 -5.95 -3.97
CA TRP A 145 10.84 -5.04 -5.00
C TRP A 145 10.26 -3.81 -4.32
N MET A 146 10.90 -2.66 -4.47
CA MET A 146 10.49 -1.41 -3.81
C MET A 146 10.11 -0.34 -4.84
N ALA A 147 8.88 0.16 -4.75
CA ALA A 147 8.46 1.34 -5.50
C ALA A 147 8.89 2.61 -4.78
N CYS A 148 9.70 3.41 -5.46
CA CYS A 148 10.22 4.70 -5.00
C CYS A 148 9.95 5.74 -6.08
N ASP A 149 8.97 6.63 -5.86
CA ASP A 149 8.49 7.60 -6.86
C ASP A 149 8.15 6.92 -8.21
N HIS A 150 8.86 7.27 -9.27
CA HIS A 150 8.74 6.73 -10.64
C HIS A 150 9.77 5.63 -10.93
N ARG A 151 10.24 4.92 -9.91
CA ARG A 151 11.24 3.87 -10.04
C ARG A 151 10.85 2.63 -9.25
N LEU A 152 11.20 1.47 -9.79
CA LEU A 152 11.13 0.19 -9.12
C LEU A 152 12.56 -0.28 -8.87
N ALA A 153 12.99 -0.19 -7.62
CA ALA A 153 14.27 -0.72 -7.17
C ALA A 153 14.12 -2.21 -6.86
N VAL A 154 15.01 -3.03 -7.39
CA VAL A 154 15.13 -4.45 -7.03
C VAL A 154 16.38 -4.60 -6.20
N LEU A 155 16.19 -4.98 -4.94
CA LEU A 155 17.28 -5.21 -4.01
C LEU A 155 17.48 -6.71 -3.83
N GLY A 156 18.73 -7.16 -3.79
CA GLY A 156 19.05 -8.53 -3.43
C GLY A 156 18.78 -8.81 -1.96
N LYS A 157 18.90 -10.08 -1.55
CA LYS A 157 18.74 -10.53 -0.15
C LYS A 157 19.66 -9.83 0.87
N ASN A 158 20.70 -9.15 0.39
CA ASN A 158 21.64 -8.37 1.20
C ASN A 158 21.25 -6.88 1.31
N GLY A 159 20.08 -6.49 0.77
CA GLY A 159 19.58 -5.12 0.75
C GLY A 159 20.29 -4.18 -0.21
N LYS A 160 21.19 -4.68 -1.06
CA LYS A 160 21.88 -3.88 -2.08
C LYS A 160 21.10 -3.87 -3.40
N PRO A 161 21.10 -2.75 -4.13
CA PRO A 161 20.42 -2.64 -5.41
C PRO A 161 21.07 -3.54 -6.47
N GLU A 162 20.26 -4.38 -7.10
CA GLU A 162 20.63 -5.21 -8.26
C GLU A 162 20.27 -4.48 -9.56
N THR A 163 19.07 -3.89 -9.61
CA THR A 163 18.61 -3.11 -10.76
C THR A 163 17.60 -2.04 -10.34
N THR A 164 17.38 -1.07 -11.21
CA THR A 164 16.35 -0.04 -11.04
C THR A 164 15.66 0.19 -12.37
N LEU A 165 14.34 0.04 -12.38
CA LEU A 165 13.52 0.14 -13.58
C LEU A 165 12.66 1.41 -13.52
N PRO A 166 12.50 2.16 -14.63
CA PRO A 166 11.57 3.28 -14.67
C PRO A 166 10.13 2.78 -14.60
N LEU A 167 9.29 3.52 -13.89
CA LEU A 167 7.85 3.32 -13.80
C LEU A 167 7.12 4.45 -14.52
N PRO A 168 6.06 4.15 -15.29
CA PRO A 168 5.34 5.14 -16.08
C PRO A 168 4.47 6.11 -15.25
N ALA A 169 4.11 5.73 -14.02
CA ALA A 169 3.30 6.53 -13.10
C ALA A 169 3.60 6.11 -11.65
N LEU A 170 3.02 6.83 -10.68
CA LEU A 170 3.11 6.45 -9.27
C LEU A 170 2.39 5.13 -9.02
N VAL A 171 2.93 4.35 -8.08
CA VAL A 171 2.36 3.07 -7.68
C VAL A 171 1.22 3.31 -6.70
N GLU A 172 0.12 2.62 -6.95
CA GLU A 172 -1.03 2.58 -6.06
C GLU A 172 -0.98 1.37 -5.15
N ASP A 173 -0.69 0.20 -5.71
CA ASP A 173 -0.64 -1.07 -5.00
C ASP A 173 0.37 -2.03 -5.63
N MET A 174 0.90 -2.96 -4.84
CA MET A 174 1.83 -4.00 -5.31
C MET A 174 1.50 -5.33 -4.67
N ALA A 175 1.58 -6.40 -5.45
CA ALA A 175 1.40 -7.75 -4.97
C ALA A 175 2.33 -8.71 -5.69
N ILE A 176 2.78 -9.74 -4.98
CA ILE A 176 3.68 -10.75 -5.51
C ILE A 176 2.92 -12.06 -5.66
N GLY A 177 2.79 -12.53 -6.90
CA GLY A 177 2.25 -13.85 -7.19
C GLY A 177 3.37 -14.86 -7.41
N ARG A 178 2.99 -16.13 -7.57
CA ARG A 178 3.92 -17.23 -7.87
C ARG A 178 4.77 -16.97 -9.12
N ASP A 179 4.16 -16.41 -10.16
CA ASP A 179 4.74 -16.30 -11.50
C ASP A 179 4.89 -14.84 -11.97
N GLY A 180 4.91 -13.87 -11.05
CA GLY A 180 5.05 -12.48 -11.44
C GLY A 180 4.82 -11.47 -10.33
N LEU A 181 5.36 -10.27 -10.54
CA LEU A 181 5.06 -9.08 -9.76
C LEU A 181 3.88 -8.36 -10.41
N PHE A 182 2.89 -7.98 -9.61
CA PHE A 182 1.77 -7.15 -10.03
C PHE A 182 1.96 -5.73 -9.52
N ILE A 183 1.82 -4.75 -10.41
CA ILE A 183 1.90 -3.33 -10.08
C ILE A 183 0.64 -2.65 -10.58
N LEU A 184 -0.16 -2.14 -9.64
CA LEU A 184 -1.31 -1.30 -9.92
C LEU A 184 -0.87 0.16 -9.82
N TYR A 185 -1.10 0.92 -10.87
CA TYR A 185 -0.72 2.34 -10.92
C TYR A 185 -1.85 3.23 -10.42
N ARG A 186 -1.47 4.41 -9.91
CA ARG A 186 -2.40 5.40 -9.39
C ARG A 186 -3.04 6.19 -10.53
N THR A 187 -4.12 5.64 -11.06
CA THR A 187 -4.87 6.14 -12.23
C THR A 187 -6.37 6.23 -11.92
N PRO A 188 -7.16 7.05 -12.67
CA PRO A 188 -8.59 7.18 -12.43
C PRO A 188 -9.39 5.86 -12.60
N LYS A 189 -8.98 5.03 -13.55
CA LYS A 189 -9.45 3.64 -13.73
C LYS A 189 -8.27 2.68 -13.53
N PRO A 190 -8.50 1.41 -13.17
CA PRO A 190 -7.40 0.48 -12.91
C PRO A 190 -6.48 0.33 -14.13
N TYR A 191 -5.18 0.56 -13.91
CA TYR A 191 -4.13 0.18 -14.85
C TYR A 191 -3.13 -0.73 -14.12
N LEU A 192 -3.08 -1.99 -14.53
CA LEU A 192 -2.28 -3.04 -13.90
C LEU A 192 -1.24 -3.59 -14.87
N GLU A 193 -0.01 -3.77 -14.42
CA GLU A 193 1.02 -4.55 -15.11
C GLU A 193 1.33 -5.83 -14.33
N LYS A 194 1.43 -6.96 -15.04
CA LYS A 194 2.19 -8.12 -14.56
C LYS A 194 3.59 -8.05 -15.13
N ARG A 195 4.60 -8.19 -14.28
CA ARG A 195 6.01 -8.20 -14.64
C ARG A 195 6.67 -9.53 -14.31
N ASP A 196 7.60 -9.92 -15.16
CA ASP A 196 8.44 -11.09 -14.98
C ASP A 196 9.40 -10.89 -13.80
N LEU A 197 9.51 -11.89 -12.93
CA LEU A 197 10.38 -11.78 -11.76
C LEU A 197 11.87 -11.76 -12.15
N LYS A 198 12.27 -12.45 -13.22
CA LYS A 198 13.70 -12.55 -13.54
C LYS A 198 14.24 -11.25 -14.14
N THR A 199 13.49 -10.68 -15.07
CA THR A 199 13.91 -9.54 -15.91
C THR A 199 13.25 -8.23 -15.53
N GLY A 200 12.11 -8.27 -14.83
CA GLY A 200 11.26 -7.10 -14.59
C GLY A 200 10.50 -6.60 -15.82
N ALA A 201 10.56 -7.34 -16.94
CA ALA A 201 9.85 -7.02 -18.17
C ALA A 201 8.33 -7.17 -17.98
N VAL A 202 7.55 -6.31 -18.66
CA VAL A 202 6.09 -6.39 -18.64
C VAL A 202 5.65 -7.61 -19.46
N LEU A 203 4.90 -8.52 -18.83
CA LEU A 203 4.35 -9.73 -19.45
C LEU A 203 2.99 -9.44 -20.09
N TRP A 204 2.12 -8.72 -19.37
CA TRP A 204 0.84 -8.25 -19.87
C TRP A 204 0.36 -7.05 -19.06
N THR A 205 -0.60 -6.31 -19.61
CA THR A 205 -1.20 -5.13 -18.99
C THR A 205 -2.73 -5.18 -19.04
N PHE A 206 -3.41 -4.68 -18.02
CA PHE A 206 -4.85 -4.46 -18.01
C PHE A 206 -5.16 -2.97 -17.86
N GLY A 207 -6.12 -2.46 -18.62
CA GLY A 207 -6.52 -1.05 -18.62
C GLY A 207 -5.93 -0.21 -19.75
N ASP A 208 -6.37 1.04 -19.85
CA ASP A 208 -5.95 1.97 -20.91
C ASP A 208 -4.63 2.68 -20.56
N LYS A 209 -3.61 2.47 -21.41
CA LYS A 209 -2.27 3.05 -21.29
C LYS A 209 -2.28 4.58 -21.41
N ALA A 210 -3.27 5.19 -22.06
CA ALA A 210 -3.35 6.65 -22.16
C ALA A 210 -3.45 7.31 -20.78
N GLN A 211 -4.08 6.65 -19.81
CA GLN A 211 -4.23 7.13 -18.43
C GLN A 211 -2.90 7.29 -17.71
N LEU A 212 -1.86 6.53 -18.07
CA LEU A 212 -0.54 6.67 -17.46
C LEU A 212 0.09 8.03 -17.80
N LYS A 213 -0.12 8.52 -19.03
CA LYS A 213 0.40 9.84 -19.44
C LYS A 213 -0.33 10.95 -18.70
N GLU A 214 -1.65 10.84 -18.60
CA GLU A 214 -2.48 11.80 -17.87
C GLU A 214 -2.11 11.83 -16.38
N SER A 215 -1.98 10.66 -15.76
CA SER A 215 -1.65 10.54 -14.34
C SER A 215 -0.20 10.91 -14.03
N ALA A 216 0.72 10.78 -14.99
CA ALA A 216 2.08 11.30 -14.85
C ALA A 216 2.11 12.84 -14.91
N ALA A 217 1.27 13.45 -15.75
CA ALA A 217 1.15 14.91 -15.85
C ALA A 217 0.42 15.52 -14.65
N GLN A 218 -0.61 14.83 -14.15
CA GLN A 218 -1.44 15.27 -13.03
C GLN A 218 -1.72 14.09 -12.08
N PRO A 219 -0.79 13.79 -11.16
CA PRO A 219 -0.94 12.67 -10.24
C PRO A 219 -2.16 12.81 -9.34
N LEU A 220 -2.90 11.71 -9.18
CA LEU A 220 -3.98 11.65 -8.20
C LEU A 220 -3.41 11.73 -6.78
N LEU A 221 -4.05 12.53 -5.93
CA LEU A 221 -3.66 12.68 -4.53
C LEU A 221 -4.02 11.46 -3.68
N VAL A 222 -5.04 10.72 -4.10
CA VAL A 222 -5.52 9.52 -3.41
C VAL A 222 -5.61 8.34 -4.35
N GLY A 223 -5.44 7.17 -3.76
CA GLY A 223 -5.69 5.93 -4.47
C GLY A 223 -7.18 5.63 -4.59
N LEU A 224 -7.67 5.35 -5.80
CA LEU A 224 -9.05 4.96 -6.07
C LEU A 224 -9.20 3.45 -6.25
N ASN A 225 -8.14 2.74 -6.60
CA ASN A 225 -8.17 1.34 -6.99
C ASN A 225 -7.34 0.49 -6.03
N ARG A 226 -7.74 -0.76 -5.85
CA ARG A 226 -6.98 -1.72 -5.03
C ARG A 226 -6.92 -3.06 -5.70
N MET A 227 -5.92 -3.84 -5.30
CA MET A 227 -5.86 -5.24 -5.67
C MET A 227 -5.63 -6.12 -4.46
N ALA A 228 -6.06 -7.37 -4.59
CA ALA A 228 -5.67 -8.45 -3.70
C ALA A 228 -5.46 -9.72 -4.54
N LEU A 229 -4.60 -10.61 -4.05
CA LEU A 229 -4.40 -11.92 -4.65
C LEU A 229 -5.24 -12.95 -3.90
N GLY A 230 -6.01 -13.75 -4.62
CA GLY A 230 -6.67 -14.92 -4.07
C GLY A 230 -5.69 -16.02 -3.71
N THR A 231 -6.18 -17.01 -2.96
CA THR A 231 -5.46 -18.25 -2.63
C THR A 231 -5.08 -19.05 -3.88
N ASP A 232 -5.90 -18.95 -4.92
CA ASP A 232 -5.70 -19.52 -6.26
C ASP A 232 -4.72 -18.72 -7.14
N GLY A 233 -4.26 -17.57 -6.66
CA GLY A 233 -3.41 -16.64 -7.39
C GLY A 233 -4.16 -15.70 -8.35
N SER A 234 -5.50 -15.77 -8.40
CA SER A 234 -6.31 -14.81 -9.15
C SER A 234 -6.13 -13.40 -8.61
N VAL A 235 -6.12 -12.42 -9.50
CA VAL A 235 -6.01 -11.01 -9.14
C VAL A 235 -7.41 -10.41 -9.04
N TYR A 236 -7.81 -9.98 -7.85
CA TYR A 236 -9.06 -9.29 -7.60
C TYR A 236 -8.80 -7.79 -7.62
N LEU A 237 -9.31 -7.11 -8.65
CA LEU A 237 -9.23 -5.67 -8.82
C LEU A 237 -10.52 -4.99 -8.39
N ALA A 238 -10.40 -4.06 -7.46
CA ALA A 238 -11.50 -3.21 -7.05
C ALA A 238 -11.33 -1.79 -7.59
N GLU A 239 -12.26 -1.41 -8.46
CA GLU A 239 -12.29 -0.10 -9.09
C GLU A 239 -13.06 0.91 -8.25
N GLY A 240 -12.40 2.03 -7.91
CA GLY A 240 -13.05 3.21 -7.37
C GLY A 240 -14.02 2.90 -6.24
N ALA A 241 -15.26 3.32 -6.44
CA ALA A 241 -16.37 3.17 -5.52
C ALA A 241 -17.06 1.78 -5.54
N SER A 242 -16.69 0.89 -6.47
CA SER A 242 -17.40 -0.39 -6.69
C SER A 242 -17.20 -1.36 -5.52
N MET A 243 -18.23 -2.11 -5.13
CA MET A 243 -18.08 -3.25 -4.21
C MET A 243 -17.88 -4.58 -4.94
N ALA A 244 -17.98 -4.60 -6.27
CA ALA A 244 -17.67 -5.75 -7.09
C ALA A 244 -16.18 -5.77 -7.46
N PHE A 245 -15.67 -6.96 -7.78
CA PHE A 245 -14.30 -7.16 -8.22
C PHE A 245 -14.25 -7.61 -9.68
N THR A 246 -13.31 -7.03 -10.43
CA THR A 246 -12.83 -7.62 -11.69
C THR A 246 -11.81 -8.68 -11.34
N VAL A 247 -11.95 -9.88 -11.91
CA VAL A 247 -11.06 -11.01 -11.63
C VAL A 247 -10.19 -11.27 -12.86
N LEU A 248 -8.87 -11.26 -12.67
CA LEU A 248 -7.91 -11.56 -13.71
C LEU A 248 -7.16 -12.84 -13.40
N ASP A 249 -7.09 -13.73 -14.38
CA ASP A 249 -6.24 -14.92 -14.33
C ASP A 249 -4.76 -14.49 -14.49
N PRO A 250 -3.86 -14.89 -13.58
CA PRO A 250 -2.47 -14.44 -13.61
C PRO A 250 -1.70 -14.95 -14.84
N ALA A 251 -2.08 -16.09 -15.41
CA ALA A 251 -1.43 -16.73 -16.55
C ALA A 251 -2.04 -16.29 -17.89
N LYS A 252 -3.38 -16.29 -17.99
CA LYS A 252 -4.11 -15.88 -19.21
C LYS A 252 -4.17 -14.36 -19.37
N GLY A 253 -4.03 -13.62 -18.28
CA GLY A 253 -4.05 -12.17 -18.25
C GLY A 253 -5.42 -11.57 -18.59
N PRO A 254 -5.47 -10.41 -19.25
CA PRO A 254 -6.68 -9.59 -19.42
C PRO A 254 -7.61 -10.06 -20.55
N LYS A 255 -7.37 -11.24 -21.15
CA LYS A 255 -8.11 -11.68 -22.35
C LYS A 255 -9.59 -11.92 -22.07
N GLU A 256 -9.89 -12.48 -20.91
CA GLU A 256 -11.25 -12.83 -20.47
C GLU A 256 -11.39 -12.45 -18.99
N PRO A 257 -11.54 -11.15 -18.68
CA PRO A 257 -11.70 -10.71 -17.30
C PRO A 257 -13.02 -11.24 -16.74
N GLY A 258 -12.96 -11.91 -15.61
CA GLY A 258 -14.12 -12.31 -14.83
C GLY A 258 -14.67 -11.14 -14.00
N GLN A 259 -15.85 -11.33 -13.44
CA GLN A 259 -16.42 -10.43 -12.45
C GLN A 259 -17.01 -11.23 -11.28
N THR A 260 -16.79 -10.73 -10.07
CA THR A 260 -17.40 -11.25 -8.86
C THR A 260 -18.23 -10.15 -8.22
N PHE A 261 -19.52 -10.46 -8.01
CA PHE A 261 -20.46 -9.62 -7.29
C PHE A 261 -20.72 -10.24 -5.93
N PHE A 262 -21.01 -9.40 -4.95
CA PHE A 262 -21.30 -9.81 -3.59
C PHE A 262 -22.67 -9.35 -3.18
N THR A 263 -23.41 -10.18 -2.45
CA THR A 263 -24.63 -9.76 -1.78
C THR A 263 -24.34 -9.40 -0.32
N CYS A 264 -24.98 -8.36 0.17
CA CYS A 264 -24.98 -7.95 1.57
C CYS A 264 -26.43 -7.84 2.02
N ASN A 265 -26.82 -8.62 3.03
CA ASN A 265 -28.23 -8.77 3.44
C ASN A 265 -29.15 -9.08 2.24
N ASP A 266 -28.75 -10.08 1.44
CA ASP A 266 -29.45 -10.56 0.24
C ASP A 266 -29.65 -9.53 -0.90
N ALA A 267 -28.99 -8.38 -0.84
CA ALA A 267 -29.03 -7.35 -1.87
C ALA A 267 -27.64 -7.02 -2.39
N LEU A 268 -27.55 -6.55 -3.64
CA LEU A 268 -26.29 -5.99 -4.15
C LEU A 268 -26.00 -4.67 -3.41
N PRO A 269 -24.84 -4.52 -2.76
CA PRO A 269 -24.50 -3.27 -2.08
C PRO A 269 -24.36 -2.16 -3.12
N ALA A 270 -24.83 -0.96 -2.78
CA ALA A 270 -24.58 0.21 -3.61
C ALA A 270 -23.09 0.53 -3.67
N ARG A 271 -22.73 1.49 -4.53
CA ARG A 271 -21.38 2.01 -4.62
C ARG A 271 -21.04 2.83 -3.37
N ALA A 272 -19.79 2.74 -2.91
CA ALA A 272 -19.28 3.61 -1.86
C ALA A 272 -19.12 5.05 -2.36
N VAL A 273 -19.04 5.99 -1.44
CA VAL A 273 -18.68 7.37 -1.71
C VAL A 273 -17.19 7.53 -1.48
N LEU A 274 -16.44 7.82 -2.54
CA LEU A 274 -15.03 8.18 -2.42
C LEU A 274 -14.91 9.69 -2.21
N GLY A 275 -13.99 10.08 -1.32
CA GLY A 275 -13.68 11.47 -1.03
C GLY A 275 -12.18 11.69 -1.00
N ARG A 276 -11.74 12.60 -0.13
CA ARG A 276 -10.32 13.00 0.02
C ARG A 276 -9.39 11.92 0.58
N VAL A 277 -9.91 10.72 0.88
CA VAL A 277 -9.15 9.59 1.41
C VAL A 277 -9.03 8.47 0.37
N GLY A 278 -9.84 8.50 -0.71
CA GLY A 278 -9.88 7.45 -1.72
C GLY A 278 -10.41 6.12 -1.17
N ARG A 279 -10.04 5.01 -1.81
CA ARG A 279 -10.41 3.64 -1.41
C ARG A 279 -9.40 3.08 -0.40
N GLY A 280 -9.88 2.50 0.70
CA GLY A 280 -9.02 1.80 1.66
C GLY A 280 -8.38 0.53 1.07
N PRO A 281 -7.27 0.03 1.62
CA PRO A 281 -6.58 -1.18 1.15
C PRO A 281 -7.48 -2.43 1.15
N LEU A 282 -7.14 -3.38 0.28
CA LEU A 282 -7.70 -4.72 0.26
C LEU A 282 -6.63 -5.72 0.66
N LEU A 283 -6.94 -6.60 1.62
CA LEU A 283 -6.04 -7.64 2.08
C LEU A 283 -6.71 -9.00 2.00
N PRO A 284 -6.08 -10.01 1.36
CA PRO A 284 -6.56 -11.38 1.40
C PRO A 284 -6.28 -11.98 2.78
N TRP A 285 -7.23 -12.75 3.32
CA TRP A 285 -7.02 -13.50 4.55
C TRP A 285 -6.22 -14.77 4.25
N PRO A 286 -4.98 -14.92 4.77
CA PRO A 286 -4.15 -16.07 4.43
C PRO A 286 -4.86 -17.42 4.61
N GLY A 287 -4.79 -18.26 3.57
CA GLY A 287 -5.38 -19.60 3.57
C GLY A 287 -6.91 -19.65 3.51
N ARG A 288 -7.60 -18.51 3.31
CA ARG A 288 -9.06 -18.45 3.18
C ARG A 288 -9.48 -17.71 1.92
N ASP A 289 -10.62 -18.09 1.36
CA ASP A 289 -11.22 -17.43 0.20
C ASP A 289 -12.00 -16.18 0.62
N VAL A 290 -11.31 -15.31 1.37
CA VAL A 290 -11.88 -14.10 1.96
C VAL A 290 -10.94 -12.92 1.75
N ILE A 291 -11.50 -11.79 1.33
CA ILE A 291 -10.78 -10.51 1.23
C ILE A 291 -11.42 -9.52 2.20
N PHE A 292 -10.59 -8.74 2.90
CA PHE A 292 -11.07 -7.62 3.70
C PHE A 292 -10.77 -6.29 3.01
N GLY A 293 -11.75 -5.39 3.02
CA GLY A 293 -11.56 -3.98 2.71
C GLY A 293 -11.89 -3.10 3.90
N VAL A 294 -11.23 -1.95 4.02
CA VAL A 294 -11.51 -0.98 5.08
C VAL A 294 -12.19 0.27 4.53
N PHE A 295 -13.22 0.74 5.23
CA PHE A 295 -14.00 1.91 4.86
C PHE A 295 -14.34 2.78 6.06
N ALA A 296 -14.38 4.09 5.85
CA ALA A 296 -14.98 5.00 6.81
C ALA A 296 -16.52 4.91 6.73
N PRO A 297 -17.26 5.07 7.85
CA PRO A 297 -18.73 5.02 7.85
C PRO A 297 -19.37 5.97 6.84
N SER A 298 -18.78 7.16 6.67
CA SER A 298 -19.23 8.16 5.69
C SER A 298 -19.20 7.66 4.24
N GLN A 299 -18.34 6.70 3.91
CA GLN A 299 -18.18 6.15 2.55
C GLN A 299 -19.23 5.09 2.23
N VAL A 300 -19.80 4.42 3.23
CA VAL A 300 -20.56 3.17 3.02
C VAL A 300 -22.00 3.23 3.53
N LYS A 301 -22.51 4.44 3.86
CA LYS A 301 -23.90 4.64 4.28
C LYS A 301 -24.93 4.06 3.31
N SER A 302 -24.67 4.16 2.00
CA SER A 302 -25.53 3.61 0.94
C SER A 302 -25.33 2.11 0.69
N CYS A 303 -24.31 1.49 1.29
CA CYS A 303 -23.88 0.11 0.99
C CYS A 303 -24.48 -0.93 1.96
N GLY A 304 -25.52 -0.56 2.73
CA GLY A 304 -26.11 -1.44 3.74
C GLY A 304 -25.22 -1.62 4.98
N ALA A 305 -24.23 -0.75 5.18
CA ALA A 305 -23.36 -0.79 6.35
C ALA A 305 -24.08 -0.30 7.61
N PRO A 306 -23.83 -0.90 8.78
CA PRO A 306 -24.39 -0.43 10.05
C PRO A 306 -23.80 0.94 10.41
N GLU A 307 -24.53 1.70 11.25
CA GLU A 307 -23.97 2.88 11.87
C GLU A 307 -22.77 2.50 12.75
N SER A 308 -21.67 3.21 12.60
CA SER A 308 -20.44 2.97 13.36
C SER A 308 -19.76 4.30 13.68
N LYS A 309 -19.13 4.36 14.85
CA LYS A 309 -18.27 5.47 15.28
C LYS A 309 -16.82 5.31 14.82
N GLY A 310 -16.46 4.12 14.34
CA GLY A 310 -15.12 3.77 13.86
C GLY A 310 -15.15 3.22 12.45
N LEU A 311 -13.99 2.82 11.94
CA LEU A 311 -13.82 2.15 10.67
C LEU A 311 -14.67 0.88 10.60
N LEU A 312 -15.09 0.55 9.39
CA LEU A 312 -15.81 -0.67 9.06
C LEU A 312 -14.92 -1.54 8.17
N LEU A 313 -14.84 -2.82 8.50
CA LEU A 313 -14.26 -3.83 7.62
C LEU A 313 -15.38 -4.45 6.78
N ALA A 314 -15.23 -4.45 5.47
CA ALA A 314 -16.02 -5.28 4.56
C ALA A 314 -15.32 -6.63 4.43
N ARG A 315 -15.96 -7.72 4.86
CA ARG A 315 -15.48 -9.10 4.66
C ARG A 315 -16.17 -9.68 3.44
N PHE A 316 -15.43 -9.85 2.34
CA PHE A 316 -15.88 -10.43 1.09
C PHE A 316 -15.58 -11.94 1.09
N ASP A 317 -16.59 -12.79 1.20
CA ASP A 317 -16.48 -14.25 1.06
C ASP A 317 -16.59 -14.61 -0.42
N LEU A 318 -15.46 -14.97 -1.03
CA LEU A 318 -15.35 -15.22 -2.47
C LEU A 318 -16.07 -16.49 -2.88
N ALA A 319 -16.07 -17.50 -2.01
CA ALA A 319 -16.70 -18.79 -2.28
C ALA A 319 -18.23 -18.69 -2.24
N LYS A 320 -18.78 -17.89 -1.31
CA LYS A 320 -20.23 -17.69 -1.16
C LYS A 320 -20.77 -16.54 -2.01
N GLY A 321 -19.92 -15.64 -2.49
CA GLY A 321 -20.36 -14.41 -3.15
C GLY A 321 -21.13 -13.49 -2.20
N THR A 322 -20.75 -13.46 -0.92
CA THR A 322 -21.38 -12.62 0.10
C THR A 322 -20.41 -11.60 0.68
N MET A 323 -20.95 -10.50 1.17
CA MET A 323 -20.22 -9.46 1.89
C MET A 323 -20.92 -9.15 3.20
N GLU A 324 -20.13 -9.04 4.27
CA GLU A 324 -20.61 -8.58 5.57
C GLU A 324 -19.78 -7.39 6.08
N TRP A 325 -20.38 -6.63 6.98
CA TRP A 325 -19.76 -5.49 7.63
C TRP A 325 -19.39 -5.81 9.06
N LEU A 326 -18.12 -5.58 9.42
CA LEU A 326 -17.58 -5.75 10.77
C LEU A 326 -17.17 -4.37 11.32
N PRO A 327 -17.91 -3.81 12.29
CA PRO A 327 -17.52 -2.59 12.97
C PRO A 327 -16.22 -2.78 13.75
N THR A 328 -15.36 -1.76 13.71
CA THR A 328 -14.14 -1.74 14.51
C THR A 328 -14.22 -0.62 15.56
N PRO A 329 -13.50 -0.75 16.69
CA PRO A 329 -13.39 0.34 17.66
C PRO A 329 -12.41 1.45 17.20
N LEU A 330 -11.81 1.33 16.02
CA LEU A 330 -10.72 2.18 15.55
C LEU A 330 -11.25 3.40 14.78
N GLY A 331 -10.70 4.59 15.03
CA GLY A 331 -11.09 5.81 14.31
C GLY A 331 -10.55 5.89 12.88
N GLU A 332 -11.10 6.80 12.06
CA GLU A 332 -10.85 6.91 10.60
C GLU A 332 -9.38 7.13 10.19
N GLY A 333 -8.51 7.58 11.09
CA GLY A 333 -7.08 7.77 10.79
C GLY A 333 -6.25 6.48 10.77
N HIS A 334 -6.79 5.34 11.20
CA HIS A 334 -6.07 4.07 11.19
C HIS A 334 -6.01 3.49 9.77
N ARG A 335 -4.92 2.80 9.45
CA ARG A 335 -4.71 2.17 8.14
C ARG A 335 -4.54 0.67 8.29
N LEU A 336 -5.40 -0.12 7.64
CA LEU A 336 -5.26 -1.57 7.58
C LEU A 336 -3.96 -1.96 6.84
N ILE A 337 -3.15 -2.83 7.42
CA ILE A 337 -1.83 -3.24 6.87
C ILE A 337 -1.56 -4.74 6.95
N GLY A 338 -2.37 -5.52 7.68
CA GLY A 338 -2.22 -6.97 7.77
C GLY A 338 -3.46 -7.65 8.31
N LEU A 339 -3.53 -8.97 8.14
CA LEU A 339 -4.58 -9.85 8.68
C LEU A 339 -3.93 -11.06 9.37
N LEU A 340 -4.17 -11.19 10.67
CA LEU A 340 -3.79 -12.36 11.46
C LEU A 340 -4.98 -13.34 11.55
N ASP A 341 -4.78 -14.47 12.23
CA ASP A 341 -5.81 -15.51 12.37
C ASP A 341 -7.12 -15.03 13.00
N ALA A 342 -7.05 -14.04 13.90
CA ALA A 342 -8.22 -13.55 14.64
C ALA A 342 -8.41 -12.04 14.62
N GLU A 343 -7.47 -11.30 14.04
CA GLU A 343 -7.45 -9.85 14.12
C GLU A 343 -6.92 -9.22 12.83
N ALA A 344 -7.51 -8.11 12.45
CA ALA A 344 -6.94 -7.18 11.48
C ALA A 344 -5.92 -6.27 12.18
N VAL A 345 -4.79 -6.05 11.51
CA VAL A 345 -3.69 -5.20 12.01
C VAL A 345 -3.75 -3.85 11.32
N PHE A 346 -3.75 -2.81 12.13
CA PHE A 346 -3.80 -1.43 11.68
C PHE A 346 -2.56 -0.66 12.14
N LEU A 347 -2.11 0.25 11.29
CA LEU A 347 -1.21 1.31 11.68
C LEU A 347 -2.02 2.46 12.29
N ALA A 348 -1.60 2.94 13.47
CA ALA A 348 -2.22 4.10 14.11
C ALA A 348 -1.71 5.43 13.53
N PRO A 349 -2.50 6.52 13.56
CA PRO A 349 -2.12 7.82 12.97
C PRO A 349 -0.82 8.40 13.52
N GLY A 350 -0.53 8.15 14.80
CA GLY A 350 0.68 8.62 15.49
C GLY A 350 1.87 7.66 15.40
N GLY A 351 1.75 6.59 14.61
CA GLY A 351 2.67 5.46 14.62
C GLY A 351 2.25 4.38 15.63
N GLY A 352 2.82 3.19 15.46
CA GLY A 352 2.46 2.01 16.25
C GLY A 352 1.32 1.19 15.65
N LEU A 353 1.05 0.04 16.29
CA LEU A 353 0.06 -0.93 15.82
C LEU A 353 -1.20 -0.91 16.70
N ALA A 354 -2.35 -1.05 16.05
CA ALA A 354 -3.64 -1.30 16.66
C ALA A 354 -4.27 -2.56 16.05
N TYR A 355 -5.21 -3.18 16.76
CA TYR A 355 -5.83 -4.43 16.35
C TYR A 355 -7.35 -4.32 16.45
N ALA A 356 -8.05 -4.97 15.51
CA ALA A 356 -9.49 -5.12 15.56
C ALA A 356 -9.87 -6.59 15.29
N PRO A 357 -10.87 -7.15 15.98
CA PRO A 357 -11.32 -8.53 15.73
C PRO A 357 -11.95 -8.66 14.34
N ILE A 358 -11.85 -9.86 13.75
CA ILE A 358 -12.40 -10.19 12.41
C ILE A 358 -13.35 -11.40 12.39
N HIS A 359 -13.81 -11.83 13.57
CA HIS A 359 -14.75 -12.95 13.75
C HIS A 359 -16.08 -12.49 14.34
#